data_AF-A0A0Q9ZU43-F1
#
_entry.id   AF-A0A0Q9ZU43-F1
#
_cell.length_a   1.000
_cell.length_b   1.000
_cell.length_c   1.000
_cell.angle_alpha   90.00
_cell.angle_beta   90.00
_cell.angle_gamma   90.00
#
_symmetry.space_group_name_H-M   'P 1'
#
loop_
_entity.id
_entity.type
_entity.pdbx_description
1 polymer ?
#
loop_
_entity_poly.entity_id
_entity_poly.type
_entity_poly.pdbx_seq_one_letter_code
_entity_poly.pdbx_strand_id
1 'polypeptide(L)'
;MATALNAKLLKGAMLTGVINAFINGGIQYFFLKTYSSIAISVDSITNNEDTVLGTSVTLSITLAMILTMVAYFGIKEKKVAFFPTAFWLTIKHGFFTFGVLTSLAVLWQKYAGTVEVSLISALIIIGVIAGIVSGMVNYLTLRECTLSERHKLYAA
;
A
#
# COMPACT_ATOMS: atom_id res chain seq x y z
N MET A 1 11.23 20.58 -17.15
CA MET A 1 11.77 20.41 -15.77
C MET A 1 10.88 19.55 -14.87
N ALA A 2 9.54 19.75 -14.87
CA ALA A 2 8.60 18.93 -14.09
C ALA A 2 8.58 17.43 -14.50
N THR A 3 8.75 17.13 -15.79
CA THR A 3 8.76 15.77 -16.35
C THR A 3 9.92 14.91 -15.86
N ALA A 4 11.14 15.46 -15.78
CA ALA A 4 12.32 14.73 -15.31
C ALA A 4 12.24 14.39 -13.81
N LEU A 5 11.68 15.28 -12.99
CA LEU A 5 11.45 15.00 -11.57
C LEU A 5 10.38 13.91 -11.40
N ASN A 6 9.26 14.01 -12.12
CA ASN A 6 8.21 13.00 -12.08
C ASN A 6 8.73 11.61 -12.45
N ALA A 7 9.60 11.53 -13.47
CA ALA A 7 10.25 10.27 -13.85
C ALA A 7 11.15 9.71 -12.74
N LYS A 8 11.92 10.57 -12.05
CA LYS A 8 12.75 10.14 -10.90
C LYS A 8 11.90 9.63 -9.73
N LEU A 9 10.82 10.35 -9.39
CA LEU A 9 9.88 9.93 -8.34
C LEU A 9 9.20 8.62 -8.71
N LEU A 10 8.77 8.46 -9.96
CA LEU A 10 8.15 7.23 -10.45
C LEU A 10 9.12 6.05 -10.39
N LYS A 11 10.38 6.24 -10.81
CA LYS A 11 11.41 5.20 -10.71
C LYS A 11 11.65 4.77 -9.26
N GLY A 12 11.75 5.74 -8.34
CA GLY A 12 11.89 5.46 -6.91
C GLY A 12 10.68 4.70 -6.35
N ALA A 13 9.47 5.13 -6.70
CA ALA A 13 8.24 4.46 -6.31
C ALA A 13 8.12 3.03 -6.84
N MET A 14 8.51 2.78 -8.09
CA MET A 14 8.54 1.44 -8.67
C MET A 14 9.51 0.54 -7.90
N LEU A 15 10.70 1.03 -7.57
CA LEU A 15 11.67 0.29 -6.78
C LEU A 15 11.14 -0.02 -5.37
N THR A 16 10.56 0.97 -4.69
CA THR A 16 9.91 0.78 -3.39
C THR A 16 8.82 -0.29 -3.46
N GLY A 17 8.00 -0.27 -4.51
CA GLY A 17 6.94 -1.25 -4.73
C GLY A 17 7.48 -2.67 -4.87
N VAL A 18 8.48 -2.86 -5.73
CA VAL A 18 9.10 -4.19 -5.94
C VAL A 18 9.70 -4.72 -4.64
N ILE A 19 10.46 -3.90 -3.91
CA ILE A 19 11.09 -4.31 -2.65
C ILE A 19 10.03 -4.72 -1.62
N ASN A 20 8.98 -3.92 -1.46
CA ASN A 20 7.91 -4.23 -0.52
C ASN A 20 7.12 -5.46 -0.93
N ALA A 21 6.94 -5.74 -2.22
CA ALA A 21 6.28 -6.95 -2.67
C ALA A 21 7.01 -8.21 -2.17
N PHE A 22 8.33 -8.26 -2.35
CA PHE A 22 9.14 -9.40 -1.90
C PHE A 22 9.22 -9.49 -0.38
N ILE A 23 9.45 -8.37 0.32
CA ILE A 23 9.55 -8.37 1.79
C ILE A 23 8.22 -8.82 2.40
N ASN A 24 7.11 -8.19 2.01
CA ASN A 24 5.83 -8.51 2.63
C ASN A 24 5.33 -9.91 2.20
N GLY A 25 5.53 -10.33 0.94
CA GLY A 25 5.24 -11.70 0.53
C GLY A 25 6.06 -12.73 1.33
N GLY A 26 7.35 -12.48 1.53
CA GLY A 26 8.22 -13.35 2.33
C GLY A 26 7.85 -13.40 3.81
N ILE A 27 7.46 -12.26 4.40
CA ILE A 27 6.95 -12.21 5.78
C ILE A 27 5.70 -13.06 5.92
N GLN A 28 4.78 -12.99 4.95
CA GLN A 28 3.52 -13.75 5.00
C GLN A 28 3.71 -15.26 4.90
N TYR A 29 4.82 -15.74 4.35
CA TYR A 29 5.14 -17.17 4.39
C TYR A 29 5.17 -17.69 5.84
N PHE A 30 5.73 -16.93 6.78
CA PHE A 30 5.85 -17.39 8.16
C PHE A 30 4.51 -17.49 8.88
N PHE A 31 3.54 -16.67 8.49
CA PHE A 31 2.18 -16.70 9.03
C PHE A 31 1.32 -17.79 8.37
N LEU A 32 1.53 -18.05 7.07
CA LEU A 32 0.65 -18.90 6.27
C LEU A 32 1.18 -20.32 5.99
N LYS A 33 2.45 -20.63 6.34
CA LYS A 33 3.10 -21.92 6.01
C LYS A 33 2.41 -23.17 6.56
N THR A 34 1.54 -23.04 7.56
CA THR A 34 0.83 -24.17 8.18
C THR A 34 -0.48 -24.52 7.46
N TYR A 35 -0.93 -23.69 6.52
CA TYR A 35 -2.17 -23.90 5.78
C TYR A 35 -1.91 -24.77 4.53
N SER A 36 -2.75 -25.78 4.31
CA SER A 36 -2.74 -26.59 3.09
C SER A 36 -3.39 -25.86 1.91
N SER A 37 -4.43 -25.08 2.20
CA SER A 37 -5.20 -24.26 1.27
C SER A 37 -5.71 -23.03 2.01
N ILE A 38 -5.81 -21.89 1.32
CA ILE A 38 -6.21 -20.61 1.90
C ILE A 38 -7.30 -19.99 1.03
N ALA A 39 -8.42 -19.61 1.64
CA ALA A 39 -9.48 -18.90 0.94
C ALA A 39 -9.03 -17.48 0.55
N ILE A 40 -9.31 -17.06 -0.68
CA ILE A 40 -9.06 -15.69 -1.14
C ILE A 40 -9.90 -14.71 -0.30
N SER A 41 -11.17 -15.04 -0.10
CA SER A 41 -12.12 -14.34 0.76
C SER A 41 -13.20 -15.34 1.18
N VAL A 42 -13.99 -14.98 2.20
CA VAL A 42 -15.14 -15.77 2.64
C VAL A 42 -16.39 -14.91 2.73
N ASP A 43 -17.55 -15.54 2.62
CA ASP A 43 -18.86 -14.88 2.76
C ASP A 43 -19.26 -14.71 4.23
N SER A 44 -18.42 -14.00 4.99
CA SER A 44 -18.77 -13.59 6.34
C SER A 44 -18.00 -12.34 6.73
N ILE A 45 -18.74 -11.34 7.20
CA ILE A 45 -18.18 -10.11 7.78
C ILE A 45 -17.45 -10.42 9.10
N THR A 46 -17.97 -11.39 9.86
CA THR A 46 -17.36 -11.88 11.10
C THR A 46 -16.81 -13.26 10.85
N ASN A 47 -15.53 -13.32 10.50
CA ASN A 47 -14.83 -14.57 10.29
C ASN A 47 -13.48 -14.53 11.03
N ASN A 48 -13.10 -15.66 11.62
CA ASN A 48 -11.83 -15.82 12.32
C ASN A 48 -10.77 -16.53 11.46
N GLU A 49 -11.09 -16.97 10.24
CA GLU A 49 -10.10 -17.54 9.31
C GLU A 49 -9.29 -16.44 8.63
N ASP A 50 -8.00 -16.71 8.46
CA ASP A 50 -7.11 -15.91 7.63
C ASP A 50 -7.48 -16.10 6.15
N THR A 51 -7.73 -14.98 5.46
CA THR A 51 -8.01 -14.96 4.02
C THR A 51 -7.01 -14.10 3.28
N VAL A 52 -6.70 -14.45 2.04
CA VAL A 52 -5.69 -13.72 1.24
C VAL A 52 -6.02 -12.23 1.16
N LEU A 53 -7.28 -11.88 0.89
CA LEU A 53 -7.70 -10.48 0.78
C LEU A 53 -7.84 -9.81 2.15
N GLY A 54 -8.32 -10.50 3.18
CA GLY A 54 -8.39 -9.96 4.54
C GLY A 54 -7.01 -9.60 5.08
N THR A 55 -6.04 -10.51 4.93
CA THR A 55 -4.64 -10.28 5.27
C THR A 55 -4.05 -9.14 4.44
N SER A 56 -4.34 -9.07 3.15
CA SER A 56 -3.86 -8.00 2.26
C SER A 56 -4.38 -6.63 2.65
N VAL A 57 -5.65 -6.51 3.05
CA VAL A 57 -6.27 -5.26 3.49
C VAL A 57 -5.54 -4.72 4.72
N THR A 58 -5.45 -5.53 5.79
CA THR A 58 -4.82 -5.13 7.06
C THR A 58 -3.35 -4.75 6.87
N LEU A 59 -2.63 -5.57 6.11
CA LEU A 59 -1.23 -5.32 5.77
C LEU A 59 -1.09 -3.98 5.04
N SER A 60 -1.88 -3.75 4.01
CA SER A 60 -1.75 -2.59 3.14
C SER A 60 -2.09 -1.28 3.84
N ILE A 61 -3.07 -1.26 4.75
CA ILE A 61 -3.42 -0.07 5.53
C ILE A 61 -2.25 0.33 6.44
N THR A 62 -1.70 -0.64 7.16
CA THR A 62 -0.54 -0.45 8.03
C THR A 62 0.66 0.03 7.21
N LEU A 63 0.91 -0.63 6.09
CA LEU A 63 2.01 -0.31 5.18
C LEU A 63 1.88 1.09 4.60
N ALA A 64 0.67 1.51 4.20
CA ALA A 64 0.40 2.84 3.66
C ALA A 64 0.73 3.94 4.68
N MET A 65 0.31 3.77 5.93
CA MET A 65 0.62 4.75 6.98
C MET A 65 2.12 4.81 7.28
N ILE A 66 2.76 3.66 7.47
CA ILE A 66 4.20 3.58 7.77
C ILE A 66 5.01 4.18 6.62
N LEU A 67 4.74 3.81 5.37
CA LEU A 67 5.48 4.30 4.22
C LEU A 67 5.27 5.78 3.97
N THR A 68 4.08 6.33 4.28
CA THR A 68 3.87 7.78 4.21
C THR A 68 4.81 8.49 5.18
N MET A 69 4.94 8.01 6.41
CA MET A 69 5.85 8.59 7.40
C MET A 69 7.32 8.42 6.99
N VAL A 70 7.73 7.20 6.61
CA VAL A 70 9.11 6.90 6.19
C VAL A 70 9.50 7.75 4.98
N ALA A 71 8.64 7.83 3.96
CA ALA A 71 8.89 8.66 2.79
C ALA A 71 9.00 10.14 3.17
N TYR A 72 8.09 10.66 4.01
CA TYR A 72 8.13 12.05 4.47
C TYR A 72 9.43 12.39 5.20
N PHE A 73 9.85 11.56 6.17
CA PHE A 73 11.07 11.78 6.92
C PHE A 73 12.33 11.58 6.07
N GLY A 74 12.26 10.74 5.04
CA GLY A 74 13.34 10.54 4.06
C GLY A 74 13.58 11.72 3.10
N ILE A 75 12.62 12.64 2.94
CA ILE A 75 12.80 13.83 2.08
C ILE A 75 13.86 14.75 2.70
N LYS A 76 14.91 15.03 1.91
CA LYS A 76 16.02 15.93 2.26
C LYS A 76 15.85 17.34 1.71
N GLU A 77 15.06 17.50 0.65
CA GLU A 77 14.75 18.82 0.11
C GLU A 77 13.70 19.57 0.95
N LYS A 78 13.40 20.82 0.57
CA LYS A 78 12.31 21.58 1.18
C LYS A 78 11.00 20.81 1.05
N LYS A 79 10.31 20.61 2.18
CA LYS A 79 9.07 19.85 2.30
C LYS A 79 8.06 20.58 3.16
N VAL A 80 6.78 20.24 2.96
CA VAL A 80 5.68 20.74 3.79
C VAL A 80 5.89 20.43 5.28
N ALA A 81 5.28 21.22 6.15
CA ALA A 81 5.30 20.95 7.60
C ALA A 81 4.65 19.59 7.92
N PHE A 82 5.18 18.92 8.94
CA PHE A 82 4.66 17.60 9.33
C PHE A 82 3.22 17.71 9.85
N PHE A 83 2.99 18.58 10.84
CA PHE A 83 1.66 18.89 11.34
C PHE A 83 1.19 20.26 10.83
N PRO A 84 -0.06 20.40 10.35
CA PRO A 84 -1.06 19.34 10.19
C PRO A 84 -0.94 18.54 8.88
N THR A 85 -0.10 18.98 7.93
CA THR A 85 -0.18 18.53 6.53
C THR A 85 0.21 17.07 6.30
N ALA A 86 1.46 16.67 6.55
CA ALA A 86 1.92 15.31 6.28
C ALA A 86 1.30 14.28 7.24
N PHE A 87 1.00 14.70 8.47
CA PHE A 87 0.24 13.91 9.43
C PHE A 87 -1.14 13.55 8.87
N TRP A 88 -1.89 14.55 8.41
CA TRP A 88 -3.21 14.30 7.82
C TRP A 88 -3.13 13.48 6.52
N LEU A 89 -2.07 13.66 5.74
CA LEU A 89 -1.80 12.83 4.56
C LEU A 89 -1.62 11.34 4.94
N THR A 90 -0.93 11.05 6.04
CA THR A 90 -0.75 9.69 6.56
C THR A 90 -2.10 9.04 6.86
N ILE A 91 -2.97 9.76 7.55
CA ILE A 91 -4.34 9.30 7.86
C ILE A 91 -5.15 9.08 6.58
N LYS A 92 -5.09 10.02 5.63
CA LYS A 92 -5.76 9.89 4.33
C LYS A 92 -5.32 8.66 3.56
N HIS A 93 -4.01 8.38 3.49
CA HIS A 93 -3.50 7.19 2.82
C HIS A 93 -3.98 5.90 3.49
N GLY A 94 -4.07 5.87 4.82
CA GLY A 94 -4.66 4.75 5.57
C GLY A 94 -6.12 4.52 5.15
N PHE A 95 -6.97 5.55 5.24
CA PHE A 95 -8.39 5.45 4.86
C PHE A 95 -8.61 5.14 3.38
N PHE A 96 -7.81 5.74 2.50
CA PHE A 96 -7.89 5.49 1.06
C PHE A 96 -7.58 4.02 0.75
N THR A 97 -6.51 3.50 1.33
CA THR A 97 -6.10 2.10 1.13
C THR A 97 -7.15 1.14 1.69
N PHE A 98 -7.68 1.43 2.88
CA PHE A 98 -8.79 0.68 3.47
C PHE A 98 -9.99 0.65 2.52
N GLY A 99 -10.49 1.82 2.10
CA GLY A 99 -11.70 1.93 1.29
C GLY A 99 -11.57 1.22 -0.06
N VAL A 100 -10.45 1.40 -0.76
CA VAL A 100 -10.21 0.75 -2.06
C VAL A 100 -10.12 -0.76 -1.90
N LEU A 101 -9.28 -1.28 -1.01
CA LEU A 101 -9.05 -2.71 -0.92
C LEU A 101 -10.23 -3.47 -0.33
N THR A 102 -10.93 -2.92 0.67
CA THR A 102 -12.15 -3.54 1.20
C THR A 102 -13.25 -3.59 0.15
N SER A 103 -13.44 -2.52 -0.63
CA SER A 103 -14.39 -2.52 -1.73
C SER A 103 -14.05 -3.58 -2.77
N LEU A 104 -12.77 -3.71 -3.15
CA LEU A 104 -12.33 -4.75 -4.08
C LEU A 104 -12.54 -6.16 -3.51
N ALA A 105 -12.28 -6.36 -2.21
CA ALA A 105 -12.50 -7.64 -1.55
C ALA A 105 -13.98 -8.03 -1.49
N VAL A 106 -14.86 -7.07 -1.18
CA VAL A 106 -16.33 -7.28 -1.20
C VAL A 106 -16.81 -7.59 -2.61
N LEU A 107 -16.32 -6.86 -3.62
CA LEU A 107 -16.67 -7.12 -5.03
C LEU A 107 -16.19 -8.50 -5.47
N TRP A 108 -14.97 -8.89 -5.08
CA TRP A 108 -14.47 -10.23 -5.34
C TRP A 108 -15.41 -11.29 -4.73
N GLN A 109 -15.71 -11.18 -3.43
CA GLN A 109 -16.59 -12.15 -2.75
C GLN A 109 -17.97 -12.23 -3.42
N LYS A 110 -18.53 -11.09 -3.84
CA LYS A 110 -19.82 -11.04 -4.53
C LYS A 110 -19.86 -11.78 -5.86
N TYR A 111 -18.80 -11.68 -6.67
CA TYR A 111 -18.81 -12.20 -8.04
C TYR A 111 -18.09 -13.54 -8.21
N ALA A 112 -17.02 -13.78 -7.45
CA ALA A 112 -16.21 -15.00 -7.52
C ALA A 112 -16.52 -15.98 -6.38
N GLY A 113 -17.09 -15.50 -5.26
CA GLY A 113 -17.33 -16.31 -4.08
C GLY A 113 -16.04 -16.72 -3.35
N THR A 114 -16.16 -17.77 -2.54
CA THR A 114 -15.05 -18.36 -1.80
C THR A 114 -14.22 -19.24 -2.72
N VAL A 115 -13.06 -18.74 -3.17
CA VAL A 115 -12.10 -19.48 -3.97
C VAL A 115 -10.89 -19.81 -3.12
N GLU A 116 -10.50 -21.08 -3.09
CA GLU A 116 -9.32 -21.55 -2.40
C GLU A 116 -8.08 -21.52 -3.29
N VAL A 117 -6.94 -21.17 -2.72
CA VAL A 117 -5.65 -21.13 -3.43
C VAL A 117 -4.54 -21.77 -2.62
N SER A 118 -3.51 -22.21 -3.35
CA SER A 118 -2.27 -22.69 -2.74
C SER A 118 -1.55 -21.59 -1.96
N LEU A 119 -0.70 -21.98 -1.01
CA LEU A 119 0.18 -21.07 -0.28
C LEU A 119 0.97 -20.14 -1.22
N ILE A 120 1.58 -20.69 -2.28
CA ILE A 120 2.40 -19.90 -3.21
C ILE A 120 1.55 -18.83 -3.90
N SER A 121 0.35 -19.20 -4.36
CA SER A 121 -0.59 -18.27 -4.98
C SER A 121 -1.01 -17.17 -4.01
N ALA A 122 -1.30 -17.50 -2.75
CA ALA A 122 -1.64 -16.52 -1.72
C ALA A 122 -0.50 -15.52 -1.49
N LEU A 123 0.75 -15.99 -1.36
CA LEU A 123 1.90 -15.12 -1.14
C LEU A 123 2.17 -14.20 -2.33
N ILE A 124 1.99 -14.70 -3.55
CA ILE A 124 2.11 -13.87 -4.77
C ILE A 124 1.04 -12.77 -4.75
N ILE A 125 -0.22 -13.10 -4.48
CA ILE A 125 -1.32 -12.12 -4.45
C ILE A 125 -1.05 -11.05 -3.39
N ILE A 126 -0.72 -11.46 -2.15
CA ILE A 126 -0.44 -10.51 -1.06
C ILE A 126 0.77 -9.64 -1.38
N GLY A 127 1.85 -10.24 -1.91
CA GLY A 127 3.04 -9.51 -2.31
C GLY A 127 2.76 -8.48 -3.41
N VAL A 128 1.99 -8.85 -4.44
CA VAL A 128 1.60 -7.93 -5.52
C VAL A 128 0.79 -6.76 -4.98
N ILE A 129 -0.22 -7.01 -4.14
CA ILE A 129 -1.05 -5.95 -3.54
C ILE A 129 -0.17 -5.02 -2.69
N ALA A 130 0.68 -5.57 -1.81
CA ALA A 130 1.59 -4.79 -0.98
C ALA A 130 2.55 -3.94 -1.83
N GLY A 131 3.06 -4.49 -2.94
CA GLY A 131 3.93 -3.78 -3.87
C GLY A 131 3.26 -2.62 -4.58
N ILE A 132 2.02 -2.82 -5.06
CA ILE A 132 1.24 -1.76 -5.71
C ILE A 132 0.94 -0.63 -4.71
N VAL A 133 0.43 -0.97 -3.53
CA VAL A 133 0.08 0.00 -2.49
C VAL A 133 1.32 0.80 -2.06
N SER A 134 2.41 0.12 -1.75
CA SER A 134 3.65 0.77 -1.30
C SER A 134 4.25 1.70 -2.35
N GLY A 135 4.31 1.28 -3.61
CA GLY A 135 4.79 2.12 -4.70
C GLY A 135 3.92 3.36 -4.89
N MET A 136 2.60 3.17 -4.94
CA MET A 136 1.64 4.26 -5.11
C MET A 136 1.71 5.27 -3.95
N VAL A 137 1.66 4.80 -2.71
CA VAL A 137 1.72 5.66 -1.52
C VAL A 137 3.02 6.44 -1.47
N ASN A 138 4.16 5.78 -1.69
CA ASN A 138 5.46 6.47 -1.71
C ASN A 138 5.52 7.55 -2.79
N TYR A 139 5.01 7.27 -4.00
CA TYR A 139 4.94 8.25 -5.07
C TYR A 139 4.08 9.46 -4.66
N LEU A 140 2.87 9.23 -4.14
CA LEU A 140 1.95 10.27 -3.73
C LEU A 140 2.53 11.14 -2.61
N THR A 141 3.13 10.53 -1.59
CA THR A 141 3.78 11.26 -0.49
C THR A 141 4.88 12.16 -1.00
N LEU A 142 5.83 11.63 -1.78
CA LEU A 142 6.94 12.43 -2.29
C LEU A 142 6.43 13.56 -3.19
N ARG A 143 5.44 13.28 -4.05
CA ARG A 143 4.85 14.28 -4.95
C ARG A 143 4.19 15.41 -4.17
N GLU A 144 3.32 15.09 -3.21
CA GLU A 144 2.56 16.09 -2.44
C GLU A 144 3.44 16.89 -1.49
N CYS A 145 4.41 16.24 -0.85
CA CYS A 145 5.27 16.92 0.12
C CYS A 145 6.38 17.78 -0.52
N THR A 146 6.82 17.48 -1.75
CA THR A 146 7.92 18.22 -2.41
C THR A 146 7.45 19.20 -3.47
N LEU A 147 6.40 18.90 -4.25
CA LEU A 147 5.94 19.80 -5.31
C LEU A 147 5.04 20.92 -4.79
N SER A 148 4.28 20.69 -3.72
CA SER A 148 3.42 21.72 -3.11
C SER A 148 4.22 22.92 -2.63
N GLU A 149 5.39 22.69 -2.03
CA GLU A 149 6.29 23.78 -1.61
C GLU A 149 6.95 24.51 -2.77
N ARG A 150 7.23 23.82 -3.88
CA ARG A 150 7.78 24.49 -5.06
C ARG A 150 6.77 25.39 -5.76
N HIS A 151 5.49 25.03 -5.79
CA HIS A 151 4.47 25.91 -6.35
C HIS A 151 4.35 27.24 -5.57
N LYS A 152 4.50 27.20 -4.24
CA LYS A 152 4.53 28.42 -3.41
C LYS A 152 5.77 29.28 -3.63
N LEU A 153 6.91 28.65 -3.96
CA LEU A 153 8.19 29.33 -4.20
C LEU A 153 8.25 30.10 -5.54
N TYR A 154 7.39 29.76 -6.50
CA TYR A 154 7.31 30.45 -7.80
C TYR A 154 6.06 31.34 -7.93
N ALA A 155 5.20 31.34 -6.92
CA ALA A 155 4.00 32.18 -6.85
C ALA A 155 4.15 33.37 -5.88
N ALA A 156 5.33 33.53 -5.28
CA ALA A 156 5.74 34.64 -4.42
C ALA A 156 6.93 35.36 -5.07
#